data_AF-A0A0R3PKI8-F1
#
_entry.id   AF-A0A0R3PKI8-F1
#
_cell.length_a   1.000
_cell.length_b   1.000
_cell.length_c   1.000
_cell.angle_alpha   90.00
_cell.angle_beta   90.00
_cell.angle_gamma   90.00
#
_symmetry.space_group_name_H-M   'P 1'
#
loop_
_entity.id
_entity.type
_entity.pdbx_description
1 polymer ?
#
loop_
_entity_poly.entity_id
_entity_poly.type
_entity_poly.pdbx_seq_one_letter_code
_entity_poly.pdbx_strand_id
1 'polypeptide(L)'
;MQDDVRREYKRPHCLAIIDLKKAFNSIEIEALMEALTQYIKILRELYKNFTTKISPFYIDINIDIKRGVRQGDTISSKLYTATLEYVMGTLGWDNRVVKIDGRQLEHLADDVVLTIANTRRAERMLADFDNACEKTGFRLNLTKTML
;
A
#
# COMPACT_ATOMS: atom_id res chain seq x y z
N MET A 1 37.96 28.59 23.48
CA MET A 1 38.78 27.39 23.18
C MET A 1 38.46 26.40 24.30
N GLN A 2 37.77 25.30 23.94
CA GLN A 2 37.78 23.96 24.58
C GLN A 2 37.46 23.88 26.10
N ASP A 3 36.60 23.00 26.63
CA ASP A 3 35.99 21.80 26.10
C ASP A 3 34.68 21.46 26.83
N ASP A 4 33.86 20.77 26.06
CA ASP A 4 32.65 20.02 26.37
C ASP A 4 32.90 19.01 27.51
N VAL A 5 32.05 18.98 28.55
CA VAL A 5 31.92 17.78 29.40
C VAL A 5 30.45 17.44 29.53
N ARG A 6 29.93 16.84 28.46
CA ARG A 6 28.72 16.03 28.50
C ARG A 6 28.92 14.95 29.57
N ARG A 7 28.14 15.01 30.64
CA ARG A 7 28.03 13.93 31.62
C ARG A 7 27.30 12.76 30.96
N GLU A 8 28.03 11.97 30.19
CA GLU A 8 27.54 10.75 29.57
C GLU A 8 27.25 9.71 30.67
N TYR A 9 26.01 9.23 30.74
CA TYR A 9 25.58 8.26 31.73
C TYR A 9 26.33 6.93 31.51
N LYS A 10 27.38 6.69 32.31
CA LYS A 10 28.18 5.44 32.37
C LYS A 10 27.36 4.26 32.94
N ARG A 11 26.27 3.85 32.28
CA ARG A 11 25.62 2.57 32.55
C ARG A 11 26.21 1.51 31.63
N PRO A 12 26.58 0.31 32.12
CA PRO A 12 26.95 -0.78 31.23
C PRO A 12 25.71 -1.19 30.43
N HIS A 13 25.77 -1.01 29.11
CA HIS A 13 24.74 -1.46 28.20
C HIS A 13 25.22 -2.77 27.58
N CYS A 14 24.44 -3.85 27.73
CA CYS A 14 24.71 -5.11 27.07
C CYS A 14 23.95 -5.15 25.74
N LEU A 15 24.66 -5.50 24.66
CA LEU A 15 24.07 -5.73 23.35
C LEU A 15 24.03 -7.23 23.06
N ALA A 16 22.85 -7.76 22.72
CA ALA A 16 22.69 -9.12 22.22
C ALA A 16 22.27 -9.06 20.75
N ILE A 17 23.03 -9.71 19.87
CA ILE A 17 22.68 -9.90 18.47
C ILE A 17 22.08 -11.30 18.35
N ILE A 18 20.81 -11.39 17.98
CA ILE A 18 20.06 -12.66 17.91
C ILE A 18 19.79 -12.97 16.44
N ASP A 19 20.20 -14.16 16.00
CA ASP A 19 19.88 -14.68 14.67
C ASP A 19 18.83 -15.79 14.77
N LEU A 20 17.82 -15.72 13.90
CA LEU A 20 16.71 -16.68 13.89
C LEU A 20 16.90 -17.71 12.77
N LYS A 21 16.98 -18.99 13.16
CA LYS A 21 17.14 -20.08 12.21
C LYS A 21 15.95 -20.17 11.25
N LYS A 22 16.22 -20.00 9.96
CA LYS A 22 15.23 -20.10 8.87
C LYS A 22 13.96 -19.26 9.12
N ALA A 23 14.11 -18.05 9.65
CA ALA A 23 13.00 -17.23 10.17
C ALA A 23 11.71 -17.28 9.34
N PHE A 24 11.76 -17.07 8.03
CA PHE A 24 10.59 -17.11 7.15
C PHE A 24 9.89 -18.47 7.10
N ASN A 25 10.65 -19.56 7.06
CA ASN A 25 10.11 -20.91 6.97
C ASN A 25 9.64 -21.46 8.33
N SER A 26 9.97 -20.75 9.42
CA SER A 26 9.66 -21.16 10.79
C SER A 26 8.40 -20.49 11.35
N ILE A 27 7.76 -19.58 10.61
CA ILE A 27 6.56 -18.88 11.06
C ILE A 27 5.36 -19.83 11.03
N GLU A 28 4.70 -20.00 12.16
CA GLU A 28 3.44 -20.74 12.25
C GLU A 28 2.28 -19.93 11.67
N ILE A 29 1.35 -20.61 10.98
CA ILE A 29 0.21 -19.98 10.32
C ILE A 29 -0.69 -19.28 11.35
N GLU A 30 -0.97 -19.90 12.49
CA GLU A 30 -1.83 -19.29 13.52
C GLU A 30 -1.23 -17.99 14.07
N ALA A 31 0.07 -18.01 14.42
CA ALA A 31 0.78 -16.83 14.87
C ALA A 31 0.79 -15.71 13.82
N LEU A 32 0.91 -16.06 12.53
CA LEU A 32 0.79 -15.10 11.44
C LEU A 32 -0.62 -14.48 11.38
N MET A 33 -1.68 -15.28 11.52
CA MET A 33 -3.06 -14.79 11.48
C MET A 33 -3.39 -13.87 12.66
N GLU A 34 -2.89 -14.20 13.85
CA GLU A 34 -3.01 -13.33 15.02
C GLU A 34 -2.25 -12.01 14.81
N ALA A 35 -1.01 -12.07 14.30
CA ALA A 35 -0.21 -10.89 14.01
C ALA A 35 -0.91 -9.98 12.98
N LEU A 36 -1.47 -10.55 11.91
CA LEU A 36 -2.25 -9.80 10.92
C LEU A 36 -3.49 -9.14 11.54
N THR A 37 -4.19 -9.84 12.43
CA THR A 37 -5.35 -9.29 13.15
C THR A 37 -4.95 -8.08 13.99
N GLN A 38 -3.82 -8.15 14.71
CA GLN A 38 -3.30 -7.02 15.47
C GLN A 38 -2.87 -5.88 14.55
N TYR A 39 -2.25 -6.20 13.41
CA TYR A 39 -1.83 -5.22 12.41
C TYR A 39 -3.01 -4.42 11.87
N ILE A 40 -4.13 -5.08 11.56
CA ILE A 40 -5.37 -4.43 11.12
C ILE A 40 -5.90 -3.48 12.19
N LYS A 41 -5.82 -3.84 13.48
CA LYS A 41 -6.25 -2.95 14.57
C LYS A 41 -5.39 -1.69 14.64
N ILE A 42 -4.07 -1.84 14.55
CA ILE A 42 -3.13 -0.71 14.55
C ILE A 42 -3.42 0.20 13.36
N LEU A 43 -3.58 -0.36 12.16
CA LEU A 43 -3.93 0.39 10.96
C LEU A 43 -5.24 1.18 11.14
N ARG A 44 -6.28 0.54 11.68
CA ARG A 44 -7.56 1.22 11.94
C ARG A 44 -7.40 2.43 12.85
N GLU A 45 -6.62 2.30 13.93
CA GLU A 45 -6.38 3.42 14.84
C GLU A 45 -5.51 4.51 14.20
N LEU A 46 -4.49 4.14 13.41
CA LEU A 46 -3.67 5.11 12.67
C LEU A 46 -4.50 5.95 11.69
N TYR A 47 -5.46 5.34 11.00
CA TYR A 47 -6.29 6.03 10.00
C TYR A 47 -7.55 6.72 10.57
N LYS A 48 -7.92 6.49 11.84
CA LYS A 48 -9.16 7.01 12.45
C LYS A 48 -9.22 8.53 12.54
N ASN A 49 -8.12 9.17 12.93
CA ASN A 49 -8.00 10.62 13.10
C ASN A 49 -6.77 11.16 12.35
N PHE A 50 -6.51 10.62 11.15
CA PHE A 50 -5.35 11.01 10.37
C PHE A 50 -5.52 12.45 9.89
N THR A 51 -4.62 13.34 10.29
CA THR A 51 -4.60 14.74 9.90
C THR A 51 -3.27 15.07 9.25
N THR A 52 -3.28 15.98 8.28
CA THR A 52 -2.06 16.60 7.77
C THR A 52 -2.06 18.07 8.14
N LYS A 53 -0.87 18.64 8.32
CA LYS A 53 -0.69 20.04 8.67
C LYS A 53 -0.06 20.76 7.49
N ILE A 54 -0.68 21.84 7.05
CA ILE A 54 -0.09 22.77 6.09
C ILE A 54 0.13 24.11 6.79
N SER A 55 1.22 24.81 6.46
CA SER A 55 1.58 26.08 7.09
C SER A 55 1.82 27.19 6.07
N PRO A 56 0.81 27.61 5.28
CA PRO A 56 0.96 28.76 4.39
C PRO A 56 1.17 30.03 5.22
N PHE A 57 2.23 30.78 4.92
CA PHE A 57 2.56 32.07 5.56
C PHE A 57 2.54 32.03 7.11
N TYR A 58 3.14 30.98 7.71
CA TYR A 58 3.23 30.78 9.17
C TYR A 58 1.90 30.54 9.90
N ILE A 59 0.81 30.28 9.18
CA ILE A 59 -0.47 29.92 9.76
C ILE A 59 -0.66 28.42 9.62
N ASP A 60 -0.78 27.74 10.76
CA ASP A 60 -0.99 26.32 10.81
C ASP A 60 -2.46 25.95 10.56
N ILE A 61 -2.69 25.17 9.51
CA ILE A 61 -4.00 24.62 9.15
C ILE A 61 -3.92 23.10 9.21
N ASN A 62 -4.76 22.49 10.05
CA ASN A 62 -4.93 21.05 10.10
C ASN A 62 -6.04 20.62 9.13
N ILE A 63 -5.75 19.63 8.30
CA ILE A 63 -6.69 19.05 7.34
C ILE A 63 -6.89 17.59 7.71
N ASP A 64 -8.15 17.21 7.94
CA ASP A 64 -8.56 15.83 8.11
C ASP A 64 -8.38 15.05 6.81
N ILE A 65 -7.59 13.99 6.84
CA ILE A 65 -7.42 13.08 5.71
C ILE A 65 -8.52 12.02 5.77
N LYS A 66 -9.35 11.95 4.73
CA LYS A 66 -10.43 10.95 4.62
C LYS A 66 -10.16 9.87 3.58
N ARG A 67 -9.14 10.02 2.73
CA ARG A 67 -8.80 9.10 1.64
C ARG A 67 -7.29 9.12 1.36
N GLY A 68 -6.80 8.02 0.80
CA GLY A 68 -5.40 7.87 0.41
C GLY A 68 -4.55 7.16 1.46
N VAL A 69 -3.41 6.64 1.00
CA VAL A 69 -2.33 6.09 1.81
C VAL A 69 -1.13 7.04 1.73
N ARG A 70 -0.20 6.99 2.69
CA ARG A 70 0.90 7.95 2.75
C ARG A 70 2.02 7.57 1.76
N GLN A 71 2.32 8.45 0.82
CA GLN A 71 3.42 8.22 -0.12
C GLN A 71 4.77 8.21 0.61
N GLY A 72 5.65 7.27 0.24
CA GLY A 72 7.02 7.20 0.75
C GLY A 72 7.21 6.43 2.05
N ASP A 73 6.17 5.80 2.60
CA ASP A 73 6.32 4.81 3.67
C ASP A 73 6.26 3.37 3.11
N THR A 74 6.90 2.43 3.82
CA THR A 74 7.06 1.04 3.35
C THR A 74 5.72 0.27 3.30
N ILE A 75 4.76 0.66 4.14
CA ILE A 75 3.48 -0.05 4.29
C ILE A 75 2.45 0.39 3.24
N SER A 76 2.46 1.66 2.85
CA SER A 76 1.45 2.23 1.94
C SER A 76 1.51 1.62 0.56
N SER A 77 2.70 1.25 0.07
CA SER A 77 2.80 0.48 -1.19
C SER A 77 2.05 -0.85 -1.10
N LYS A 78 2.21 -1.60 0.01
CA LYS A 78 1.48 -2.86 0.22
C LYS A 78 -0.03 -2.64 0.36
N LEU A 79 -0.45 -1.60 1.05
CA LEU A 79 -1.87 -1.26 1.20
C LEU A 79 -2.50 -0.83 -0.13
N TYR A 80 -1.78 -0.04 -0.92
CA TYR A 80 -2.19 0.37 -2.26
C TYR A 80 -2.38 -0.86 -3.15
N THR A 81 -1.36 -1.71 -3.25
CA THR A 81 -1.42 -2.92 -4.09
C THR A 81 -2.51 -3.88 -3.61
N ALA A 82 -2.66 -4.12 -2.31
CA ALA A 82 -3.74 -4.95 -1.78
C ALA A 82 -5.14 -4.40 -2.10
N THR A 83 -5.32 -3.07 -2.08
CA THR A 83 -6.60 -2.45 -2.45
C THR A 83 -6.87 -2.60 -3.95
N LEU A 84 -5.85 -2.46 -4.79
CA LEU A 84 -5.95 -2.63 -6.23
C LEU A 84 -6.26 -4.09 -6.61
N GLU A 85 -5.57 -5.06 -6.00
CA GLU A 85 -5.84 -6.49 -6.17
C GLU A 85 -7.27 -6.85 -5.74
N TYR A 86 -7.75 -6.27 -4.64
CA TYR A 86 -9.14 -6.44 -4.22
C TYR A 86 -10.13 -5.95 -5.30
N VAL A 87 -9.93 -4.76 -5.87
CA VAL A 87 -10.76 -4.24 -6.97
C VAL A 87 -10.77 -5.20 -8.15
N MET A 88 -9.61 -5.68 -8.57
CA MET A 88 -9.51 -6.61 -9.70
C MET A 88 -10.16 -7.97 -9.43
N GLY A 89 -10.01 -8.48 -8.20
CA GLY A 89 -10.67 -9.71 -7.75
C GLY A 89 -12.19 -9.61 -7.81
N THR A 90 -12.78 -8.47 -7.42
CA THR A 90 -14.25 -8.28 -7.50
C THR A 90 -14.80 -8.33 -8.93
N LEU A 91 -13.94 -8.08 -9.92
CA LEU A 91 -14.32 -8.11 -11.32
C LEU A 91 -14.07 -9.49 -11.97
N GLY A 92 -13.52 -10.50 -11.28
CA GLY A 92 -13.29 -11.83 -11.89
C GLY A 92 -12.42 -11.75 -13.16
N TRP A 93 -11.38 -10.91 -13.12
CA TRP A 93 -10.52 -10.62 -14.27
C TRP A 93 -9.69 -11.81 -14.76
N ASP A 94 -9.53 -12.84 -13.93
CA ASP A 94 -8.81 -14.08 -14.24
C ASP A 94 -9.32 -14.84 -15.46
N ASN A 95 -10.60 -14.64 -15.78
CA ASN A 95 -11.23 -15.24 -16.96
C ASN A 95 -11.34 -14.27 -18.14
N ARG A 96 -10.95 -13.00 -17.97
CA ARG A 96 -11.24 -11.91 -18.92
C ARG A 96 -10.00 -11.33 -19.61
N VAL A 97 -8.81 -11.46 -19.01
CA VAL A 97 -7.53 -10.93 -19.51
C VAL A 97 -6.74 -12.02 -20.26
N VAL A 98 -6.00 -11.64 -21.31
CA VAL A 98 -5.14 -12.59 -22.05
C VAL A 98 -3.92 -12.94 -21.19
N LYS A 99 -3.65 -14.24 -21.03
CA LYS A 99 -2.45 -14.75 -20.35
C LYS A 99 -1.28 -14.79 -21.34
N ILE A 100 -0.19 -14.10 -21.03
CA ILE A 100 1.09 -14.23 -21.76
C ILE A 100 2.00 -15.08 -20.85
N ASP A 101 2.51 -16.20 -21.34
CA ASP A 101 3.36 -17.15 -20.58
C ASP A 101 2.76 -17.62 -19.25
N GLY A 102 1.44 -17.76 -19.19
CA GLY A 102 0.73 -18.19 -17.98
C GLY A 102 0.65 -17.12 -16.88
N ARG A 103 1.22 -15.94 -17.10
CA ARG A 103 1.09 -14.77 -16.22
C ARG A 103 -0.03 -13.87 -16.72
N GLN A 104 -0.72 -13.24 -15.79
CA GLN A 104 -1.80 -12.30 -16.04
C GLN A 104 -1.45 -10.99 -15.35
N LEU A 105 -1.72 -9.85 -16.01
CA LEU A 105 -1.63 -8.51 -15.43
C LEU A 105 -0.32 -8.24 -14.67
N GLU A 106 0.64 -7.61 -15.35
CA GLU A 106 1.82 -7.11 -14.67
C GLU A 106 1.47 -5.77 -14.02
N HIS A 107 1.27 -5.76 -12.70
CA HIS A 107 1.14 -4.52 -11.92
C HIS A 107 2.53 -3.97 -11.64
N LEU A 108 2.84 -2.82 -12.22
CA LEU A 108 4.06 -2.09 -11.94
C LEU A 108 3.73 -0.98 -10.95
N ALA A 109 3.63 -1.33 -9.66
CA ALA A 109 3.36 -0.42 -8.56
C ALA A 109 2.14 0.50 -8.77
N ASP A 110 2.30 1.62 -9.46
CA ASP A 110 1.26 2.62 -9.74
C ASP A 110 0.54 2.42 -11.09
N ASP A 111 1.12 1.64 -12.02
CA ASP A 111 0.59 1.42 -13.37
C ASP A 111 0.06 -0.01 -13.55
N VAL A 112 -1.10 -0.11 -14.21
CA VAL A 112 -1.75 -1.38 -14.57
C VAL A 112 -1.72 -1.55 -16.08
N VAL A 113 -1.08 -2.63 -16.54
CA VAL A 113 -1.08 -2.99 -17.97
C VAL A 113 -2.08 -4.11 -18.24
N LEU A 114 -3.11 -3.82 -19.02
CA LEU A 114 -4.13 -4.78 -19.44
C LEU A 114 -3.84 -5.29 -20.85
N THR A 115 -3.74 -6.61 -21.01
CA THR A 115 -3.66 -7.25 -22.34
C THR A 115 -5.03 -7.79 -22.73
N ILE A 116 -5.66 -7.18 -23.74
CA ILE A 116 -7.03 -7.50 -24.19
C ILE A 116 -7.04 -7.68 -25.70
N ALA A 117 -7.64 -8.77 -26.18
CA ALA A 117 -7.57 -9.18 -27.59
C ALA A 117 -8.36 -8.30 -28.59
N ASN A 118 -9.18 -7.35 -28.12
CA ASN A 118 -10.12 -6.58 -28.95
C ASN A 118 -10.49 -5.25 -28.28
N THR A 119 -10.53 -4.16 -29.05
CA THR A 119 -10.82 -2.79 -28.58
C THR A 119 -12.18 -2.63 -27.91
N ARG A 120 -13.26 -3.15 -28.50
CA ARG A 120 -14.62 -3.13 -27.90
C ARG A 120 -14.70 -3.88 -26.58
N ARG A 121 -13.93 -4.96 -26.43
CA ARG A 121 -13.81 -5.69 -25.16
C ARG A 121 -12.99 -4.88 -24.16
N ALA A 122 -11.95 -4.20 -24.62
CA ALA A 122 -11.13 -3.31 -23.80
C ALA A 122 -11.93 -2.13 -23.25
N GLU A 123 -12.73 -1.45 -24.07
CA GLU A 123 -13.62 -0.37 -23.65
C GLU A 123 -14.58 -0.81 -22.54
N ARG A 124 -15.25 -1.96 -22.70
CA ARG A 124 -16.15 -2.50 -21.67
C ARG A 124 -15.40 -2.84 -20.39
N MET A 125 -14.22 -3.44 -20.50
CA MET A 125 -13.41 -3.80 -19.33
C MET A 125 -12.90 -2.57 -18.59
N LEU A 126 -12.53 -1.50 -19.31
CA LEU A 126 -12.16 -0.22 -18.71
C LEU A 126 -13.35 0.43 -17.99
N ALA A 127 -14.55 0.40 -18.58
CA ALA A 127 -15.76 0.93 -17.93
C ALA A 127 -16.12 0.14 -16.66
N ASP A 128 -16.05 -1.20 -16.71
CA ASP A 128 -16.24 -2.06 -15.53
C ASP A 128 -15.18 -1.74 -14.45
N PHE A 129 -13.92 -1.52 -14.86
CA PHE A 129 -12.83 -1.18 -13.97
C PHE A 129 -13.03 0.15 -13.28
N ASP A 130 -13.38 1.19 -14.04
CA ASP A 130 -13.58 2.55 -13.53
C ASP A 130 -14.68 2.57 -12.46
N ASN A 131 -15.80 1.88 -12.73
CA ASN A 131 -16.91 1.73 -11.79
C ASN A 131 -16.47 1.01 -10.49
N ALA A 132 -15.65 -0.05 -10.59
CA ALA A 132 -15.13 -0.73 -9.41
C ALA A 132 -14.12 0.13 -8.62
N CYS A 133 -13.28 0.89 -9.33
CA CYS A 133 -12.34 1.85 -8.76
C CYS A 133 -13.07 2.94 -7.95
N GLU A 134 -14.17 3.50 -8.46
CA GLU A 134 -14.94 4.54 -7.75
C GLU A 134 -15.37 4.11 -6.34
N LYS A 135 -15.73 2.84 -6.16
CA LYS A 135 -16.17 2.28 -4.86
C LYS A 135 -15.06 2.22 -3.82
N THR A 136 -13.80 2.22 -4.25
CA THR A 136 -12.62 2.16 -3.37
C THR A 136 -11.86 3.49 -3.29
N GLY A 137 -12.37 4.53 -3.98
CA GLY A 137 -11.76 5.85 -4.00
C GLY A 137 -10.66 6.03 -5.05
N PHE A 138 -10.39 5.01 -5.88
CA PHE A 138 -9.58 5.16 -7.08
C PHE A 138 -10.35 5.92 -8.17
N ARG A 139 -9.62 6.55 -9.08
CA ARG A 139 -10.15 7.17 -10.30
C ARG A 139 -9.17 6.94 -11.43
N LEU A 140 -9.66 6.50 -12.58
CA LEU A 140 -8.84 6.40 -13.77
C LEU A 140 -8.48 7.78 -14.29
N ASN A 141 -7.23 7.95 -14.70
CA ASN A 141 -6.82 9.11 -15.47
C ASN A 141 -7.07 8.82 -16.95
N LEU A 142 -8.29 9.05 -17.42
CA LEU A 142 -8.70 8.78 -18.80
C LEU A 142 -7.81 9.48 -19.85
N THR A 143 -7.19 10.61 -19.50
CA THR A 143 -6.27 11.34 -20.39
C THR A 143 -4.91 10.63 -20.55
N LYS A 144 -4.52 9.83 -19.56
CA LYS A 144 -3.28 9.02 -19.58
C LYS A 144 -3.54 7.56 -19.94
N THR A 145 -4.78 7.09 -19.82
CA THR A 145 -5.18 5.75 -20.24
C THR A 145 -5.11 5.66 -21.76
N MET A 146 -4.26 4.76 -22.27
CA MET A 146 -4.14 4.48 -23.69
C MET A 146 -4.75 3.09 -23.99
N LEU A 147 -5.46 2.99 -25.11
CA LEU A 147 -6.02 1.75 -25.66
C LEU A 147 -5.21 1.28 -26.86
#